data_AF-A0A8J9ZHW3-F1
#
_entry.id   AF-A0A8J9ZHW3-F1
#
_cell.length_a   1.000
_cell.length_b   1.000
_cell.length_c   1.000
_cell.angle_alpha   90.00
_cell.angle_beta   90.00
_cell.angle_gamma   90.00
#
_symmetry.space_group_name_H-M   'P 1'
#
loop_
_entity.id
_entity.type
_entity.pdbx_description
1 polymer ?
#
loop_
_entity_poly.entity_id
_entity_poly.type
_entity_poly.pdbx_seq_one_letter_code
_entity_poly.pdbx_strand_id
1 'polypeptide(L)'
;MQQSRMVDAPLTWEEIRTHDNMSDLWIVIDGYVYDLSAWARRHPGGRKVLEFYGGQDATEAWLSFHNDKALVQKYMKPLCLGKLEGENPQESDPIRKDFRQLRETAEKMGLFQPNYWFYAAHLAHTMLIYLAAYLTVLYGGDGLMVVLLSGVLLATGQQQAGWLQHDFGHLSVFKTMWMENLWHLVTIGLLKGASSGLWRDFHYRHHAKTNVIEKDPDILEPPLFVIGDIMPVEEAKKSKKTLPYNFQHLYYIVIWLFVPYHSSVFLFSIRRQRWQDVAFSMSFYAVFLPLFLPQLGLSKTIMLYIVMRALESQWYCWVTQMTHMGLEVGREKNESWMVMQVFMLYLHYRLVIDQACRTLL
;
A
#
# COMPACT_ATOMS: atom_id res chain seq x y z
N MET A 1 20.67 -27.75 -2.96
CA MET A 1 20.46 -27.50 -4.41
C MET A 1 19.34 -28.43 -4.85
N GLN A 2 18.20 -27.90 -5.24
CA GLN A 2 17.08 -28.69 -5.75
C GLN A 2 17.28 -28.80 -7.27
N GLN A 3 17.49 -30.01 -7.77
CA GLN A 3 17.64 -30.32 -9.20
C GLN A 3 16.35 -29.90 -9.92
N SER A 4 16.43 -29.30 -11.12
CA SER A 4 15.23 -28.84 -11.84
C SER A 4 14.29 -30.01 -12.07
N ARG A 5 13.13 -29.94 -11.44
CA ARG A 5 12.11 -30.99 -11.52
C ARG A 5 11.26 -30.72 -12.75
N MET A 6 11.85 -30.91 -13.93
CA MET A 6 11.07 -30.88 -15.18
C MET A 6 10.06 -32.03 -15.11
N VAL A 7 8.80 -31.72 -15.33
CA VAL A 7 7.71 -32.70 -15.26
C VAL A 7 7.40 -33.16 -16.68
N ASP A 8 7.36 -34.47 -16.90
CA ASP A 8 7.05 -35.05 -18.22
C ASP A 8 5.53 -35.04 -18.53
N ALA A 9 4.70 -34.78 -17.52
CA ALA A 9 3.25 -34.69 -17.64
C ALA A 9 2.81 -33.34 -18.24
N PRO A 10 1.68 -33.31 -18.98
CA PRO A 10 1.17 -32.09 -19.59
C PRO A 10 0.76 -31.07 -18.52
N LEU A 11 1.36 -29.88 -18.58
CA LEU A 11 1.10 -28.78 -17.64
C LEU A 11 -0.10 -27.98 -18.13
N THR A 12 -1.31 -28.40 -17.77
CA THR A 12 -2.57 -27.73 -18.18
C THR A 12 -3.13 -26.82 -17.08
N TRP A 13 -4.02 -25.89 -17.43
CA TRP A 13 -4.73 -25.06 -16.45
C TRP A 13 -5.60 -25.86 -15.47
N GLU A 14 -6.11 -27.01 -15.89
CA GLU A 14 -6.89 -27.90 -15.02
C GLU A 14 -6.04 -28.40 -13.86
N GLU A 15 -4.82 -28.87 -14.16
CA GLU A 15 -3.86 -29.31 -13.16
C GLU A 15 -3.38 -28.14 -12.29
N ILE A 16 -2.90 -27.05 -12.93
CA ILE A 16 -2.28 -25.92 -12.24
C ILE A 16 -3.21 -25.31 -11.18
N ARG A 17 -4.51 -25.23 -11.44
CA ARG A 17 -5.50 -24.67 -10.51
C ARG A 17 -5.68 -25.47 -9.23
N THR A 18 -5.26 -26.73 -9.20
CA THR A 18 -5.32 -27.58 -8.00
C THR A 18 -4.20 -27.26 -6.99
N HIS A 19 -3.13 -26.60 -7.45
CA HIS A 19 -1.96 -26.24 -6.65
C HIS A 19 -2.05 -24.80 -6.12
N ASP A 20 -3.08 -24.53 -5.33
CA ASP A 20 -3.49 -23.18 -4.89
C ASP A 20 -3.13 -22.82 -3.44
N ASN A 21 -2.41 -23.68 -2.72
CA ASN A 21 -2.19 -23.55 -1.28
C ASN A 21 -0.71 -23.55 -0.90
N MET A 22 -0.38 -23.09 0.31
CA MET A 22 1.02 -22.88 0.72
C MET A 22 1.90 -24.15 0.79
N SER A 23 1.31 -25.33 0.91
CA SER A 23 2.03 -26.61 0.88
C SER A 23 2.23 -27.15 -0.54
N ASP A 24 1.41 -26.68 -1.47
CA ASP A 24 1.35 -27.12 -2.86
C ASP A 24 0.96 -25.92 -3.74
N LEU A 25 1.96 -25.13 -4.11
CA LEU A 25 1.80 -23.77 -4.64
C LEU A 25 2.45 -23.66 -6.02
N TRP A 26 1.66 -23.72 -7.08
CA TRP A 26 2.14 -23.45 -8.43
C TRP A 26 1.62 -22.13 -8.95
N ILE A 27 2.46 -21.45 -9.75
CA ILE A 27 2.09 -20.22 -10.44
C ILE A 27 2.55 -20.27 -11.89
N VAL A 28 1.89 -19.52 -12.76
CA VAL A 28 2.32 -19.31 -14.14
C VAL A 28 2.97 -17.93 -14.26
N ILE A 29 4.16 -17.87 -14.86
CA ILE A 29 4.83 -16.62 -15.24
C ILE A 29 5.32 -16.78 -16.68
N ASP A 30 4.88 -15.89 -17.57
CA ASP A 30 5.28 -15.83 -18.98
C ASP A 30 5.11 -17.16 -19.72
N GLY A 31 4.02 -17.87 -19.43
CA GLY A 31 3.71 -19.18 -20.03
C GLY A 31 4.54 -20.35 -19.48
N TYR A 32 5.29 -20.17 -18.41
CA TYR A 32 6.02 -21.24 -17.70
C TYR A 32 5.44 -21.47 -16.31
N VAL A 33 5.41 -22.73 -15.88
CA VAL A 33 4.87 -23.13 -14.58
C VAL A 33 6.01 -23.28 -13.57
N TYR A 34 5.81 -22.73 -12.38
CA TYR A 34 6.81 -22.74 -11.30
C TYR A 34 6.21 -23.33 -10.02
N ASP A 35 6.90 -24.30 -9.42
CA ASP A 35 6.59 -24.82 -8.09
C ASP A 35 7.29 -23.98 -7.01
N LEU A 36 6.50 -23.24 -6.25
CA LEU A 36 6.98 -22.36 -5.18
C LEU A 36 6.83 -22.97 -3.79
N SER A 37 6.31 -24.19 -3.64
CA SER A 37 5.93 -24.79 -2.36
C SER A 37 7.07 -24.76 -1.33
N ALA A 38 8.27 -25.15 -1.75
CA ALA A 38 9.46 -25.15 -0.89
C ALA A 38 10.15 -23.78 -0.79
N TRP A 39 9.92 -22.89 -1.76
CA TRP A 39 10.62 -21.61 -1.87
C TRP A 39 9.86 -20.44 -1.22
N ALA A 40 8.54 -20.51 -1.11
CA ALA A 40 7.70 -19.38 -0.71
C ALA A 40 8.05 -18.80 0.68
N ARG A 41 8.58 -19.61 1.60
CA ARG A 41 9.06 -19.14 2.92
C ARG A 41 10.34 -18.29 2.85
N ARG A 42 11.10 -18.39 1.77
CA ARG A 42 12.34 -17.66 1.51
C ARG A 42 12.14 -16.46 0.60
N HIS A 43 10.92 -16.25 0.09
CA HIS A 43 10.60 -15.13 -0.77
C HIS A 43 10.81 -13.80 -0.03
N PRO A 44 11.65 -12.87 -0.56
CA PRO A 44 11.90 -11.59 0.08
C PRO A 44 10.66 -10.71 0.26
N GLY A 45 9.69 -10.79 -0.66
CA GLY A 45 8.40 -10.09 -0.56
C GLY A 45 7.41 -10.75 0.42
N GLY A 46 7.81 -11.84 1.07
CA GLY A 46 6.98 -12.59 2.01
C GLY A 46 6.09 -13.64 1.33
N ARG A 47 5.70 -14.65 2.10
CA ARG A 47 4.93 -15.79 1.60
C ARG A 47 3.48 -15.46 1.25
N LYS A 48 2.87 -14.49 1.94
CA LYS A 48 1.42 -14.20 1.84
C LYS A 48 1.03 -13.68 0.46
N VAL A 49 1.90 -12.88 -0.15
CA VAL A 49 1.69 -12.37 -1.52
C VAL A 49 1.72 -13.51 -2.53
N LEU A 50 2.57 -14.53 -2.35
CA LEU A 50 2.60 -15.68 -3.26
C LEU A 50 1.34 -16.54 -3.16
N GLU A 51 0.83 -16.74 -1.95
CA GLU A 51 -0.42 -17.48 -1.69
C GLU A 51 -1.60 -16.89 -2.48
N PHE A 52 -1.61 -15.58 -2.71
CA PHE A 52 -2.69 -14.92 -3.45
C PHE A 52 -2.79 -15.34 -4.92
N TYR A 53 -1.69 -15.85 -5.47
CA TYR A 53 -1.52 -16.24 -6.88
C TYR A 53 -1.43 -17.75 -7.09
N GLY A 54 -1.62 -18.56 -6.04
CA GLY A 54 -1.67 -20.02 -6.21
C GLY A 54 -2.68 -20.43 -7.29
N GLY A 55 -2.24 -21.29 -8.20
CA GLY A 55 -3.02 -21.76 -9.34
C GLY A 55 -3.35 -20.70 -10.40
N GLN A 56 -2.67 -19.55 -10.42
CA GLN A 56 -2.99 -18.42 -11.31
C GLN A 56 -1.79 -17.97 -12.15
N ASP A 57 -2.08 -17.15 -13.18
CA ASP A 57 -1.08 -16.36 -13.89
C ASP A 57 -0.68 -15.15 -13.02
N ALA A 58 0.60 -15.11 -12.65
CA ALA A 58 1.22 -14.06 -11.85
C ALA A 58 2.16 -13.16 -12.67
N THR A 59 2.17 -13.28 -14.01
CA THR A 59 3.13 -12.61 -14.89
C THR A 59 3.18 -11.10 -14.68
N GLU A 60 2.03 -10.42 -14.70
CA GLU A 60 1.97 -8.95 -14.58
C GLU A 60 2.38 -8.49 -13.18
N ALA A 61 1.96 -9.21 -12.13
CA ALA A 61 2.44 -8.95 -10.78
C ALA A 61 3.96 -9.15 -10.69
N TRP A 62 4.49 -10.23 -11.25
CA TRP A 62 5.93 -10.47 -11.29
C TRP A 62 6.69 -9.35 -12.00
N LEU A 63 6.19 -8.87 -13.15
CA LEU A 63 6.78 -7.76 -13.91
C LEU A 63 6.75 -6.42 -13.16
N SER A 64 5.78 -6.23 -12.26
CA SER A 64 5.57 -4.99 -11.51
C SER A 64 6.31 -4.94 -10.18
N PHE A 65 6.44 -6.07 -9.47
CA PHE A 65 7.09 -6.11 -8.15
C PHE A 65 8.60 -6.37 -8.20
N HIS A 66 9.14 -6.85 -9.32
CA HIS A 66 10.57 -7.22 -9.42
C HIS A 66 11.36 -6.22 -10.25
N ASN A 67 12.12 -5.35 -9.57
CA ASN A 67 13.00 -4.37 -10.20
C ASN A 67 14.19 -5.04 -10.92
N ASP A 68 14.85 -6.02 -10.29
CA ASP A 68 15.97 -6.76 -10.88
C ASP A 68 15.51 -8.13 -11.41
N LYS A 69 14.87 -8.09 -12.60
CA LYS A 69 14.36 -9.29 -13.28
C LYS A 69 15.45 -10.33 -13.54
N ALA A 70 16.67 -9.88 -13.85
CA ALA A 70 17.80 -10.77 -14.15
C ALA A 70 18.27 -11.54 -12.92
N LEU A 71 18.34 -10.89 -11.76
CA LEU A 71 18.62 -11.56 -10.49
C LEU A 71 17.53 -12.56 -10.14
N VAL A 72 16.26 -12.16 -10.25
CA VAL A 72 15.11 -13.00 -9.87
C VAL A 72 15.04 -14.25 -10.74
N GLN A 73 15.32 -14.15 -12.04
CA GLN A 73 15.36 -15.32 -12.93
C GLN A 73 16.36 -16.40 -12.48
N LYS A 74 17.48 -16.03 -11.83
CA LYS A 74 18.44 -17.02 -11.30
C LYS A 74 17.81 -17.90 -10.21
N TYR A 75 16.92 -17.33 -9.40
CA TYR A 75 16.18 -18.06 -8.36
C TYR A 75 15.01 -18.86 -8.95
N MET A 76 14.40 -18.39 -10.03
CA MET A 76 13.25 -19.05 -10.67
C MET A 76 13.65 -20.26 -11.51
N LYS A 77 14.83 -20.25 -12.14
CA LYS A 77 15.30 -21.35 -12.99
C LYS A 77 15.17 -22.76 -12.37
N PRO A 78 15.61 -23.02 -11.12
CA PRO A 78 15.44 -24.33 -10.49
C PRO A 78 13.99 -24.67 -10.09
N LEU A 79 13.09 -23.69 -10.07
CA LEU A 79 11.68 -23.85 -9.68
C LEU A 79 10.76 -24.14 -10.88
N CYS A 80 11.26 -23.96 -12.11
CA CYS A 80 10.50 -24.17 -13.33
C CYS A 80 10.22 -25.65 -13.56
N LEU A 81 8.94 -25.99 -13.73
CA LEU A 81 8.46 -27.33 -14.06
C LEU A 81 8.42 -27.56 -15.57
N GLY A 82 8.14 -26.51 -16.35
CA GLY A 82 8.01 -26.60 -17.80
C GLY A 82 7.14 -25.49 -18.38
N LYS A 83 6.84 -25.60 -19.67
CA LYS A 83 5.97 -24.69 -20.40
C LYS A 83 4.51 -25.12 -20.21
N LEU A 84 3.63 -24.15 -19.99
CA LEU A 84 2.18 -24.33 -20.00
C LEU A 84 1.73 -24.89 -21.36
N GLU A 85 0.86 -25.91 -21.32
CA GLU A 85 0.16 -26.41 -22.49
C GLU A 85 -1.16 -25.68 -22.70
N GLY A 86 -1.40 -25.26 -23.93
CA GLY A 86 -2.59 -24.48 -24.32
C GLY A 86 -2.37 -22.96 -24.24
N GLU A 87 -3.42 -22.22 -24.56
CA GLU A 87 -3.40 -20.76 -24.48
C GLU A 87 -3.59 -20.28 -23.04
N ASN A 88 -2.90 -19.20 -22.67
CA ASN A 88 -3.17 -18.50 -21.43
C ASN A 88 -4.38 -17.57 -21.62
N PRO A 89 -5.51 -17.79 -20.91
CA PRO A 89 -6.71 -16.96 -21.07
C PRO A 89 -6.46 -15.47 -20.80
N GLN A 90 -5.46 -15.14 -19.99
CA GLN A 90 -5.11 -13.76 -19.68
C GLN A 90 -4.17 -13.12 -20.72
N GLU A 91 -3.55 -13.87 -21.63
CA GLU A 91 -2.68 -13.30 -22.67
C GLU A 91 -3.47 -12.66 -23.81
N SER A 92 -4.68 -13.14 -24.08
CA SER A 92 -5.55 -12.62 -25.13
C SER A 92 -6.38 -11.39 -24.71
N ASP A 93 -6.23 -10.93 -23.46
CA ASP A 93 -6.91 -9.74 -22.92
C ASP A 93 -6.43 -8.45 -23.64
N PRO A 94 -7.31 -7.74 -24.36
CA PRO A 94 -6.96 -6.48 -25.03
C PRO A 94 -6.39 -5.42 -24.08
N ILE A 95 -6.90 -5.35 -22.84
CA ILE A 95 -6.45 -4.35 -21.86
C ILE A 95 -4.99 -4.61 -21.48
N ARG A 96 -4.61 -5.88 -21.34
CA ARG A 96 -3.22 -6.28 -21.05
C ARG A 96 -2.29 -5.90 -22.19
N LYS A 97 -2.72 -6.09 -23.44
CA LYS A 97 -1.94 -5.71 -24.63
C LYS A 97 -1.73 -4.20 -24.69
N ASP A 98 -2.79 -3.42 -24.49
CA ASP A 98 -2.74 -1.95 -24.49
C ASP A 98 -1.82 -1.44 -23.38
N PHE A 99 -1.89 -2.03 -22.18
CA PHE A 99 -1.01 -1.66 -21.08
C PHE A 99 0.46 -1.97 -21.36
N ARG A 100 0.76 -3.14 -21.94
CA ARG A 100 2.13 -3.48 -22.34
C ARG A 100 2.69 -2.46 -23.32
N GLN A 101 1.90 -2.07 -24.33
CA GLN A 101 2.29 -1.03 -25.27
C GLN A 101 2.51 0.33 -24.59
N LEU A 102 1.63 0.71 -23.65
CA LEU A 102 1.78 1.94 -22.87
C LEU A 102 3.08 1.91 -22.04
N ARG A 103 3.34 0.81 -21.34
CA ARG A 103 4.55 0.62 -20.53
C ARG A 103 5.80 0.67 -21.38
N GLU A 104 5.86 -0.04 -22.50
CA GLU A 104 6.98 0.00 -23.44
C GLU A 104 7.23 1.42 -23.96
N THR A 105 6.15 2.17 -24.24
CA THR A 105 6.25 3.57 -24.66
C THR A 105 6.84 4.43 -23.54
N ALA A 106 6.35 4.29 -22.31
CA ALA A 106 6.87 5.00 -21.15
C ALA A 106 8.34 4.65 -20.82
N GLU A 107 8.73 3.38 -20.99
CA GLU A 107 10.12 2.91 -20.87
C GLU A 107 11.02 3.55 -21.94
N LYS A 108 10.58 3.57 -23.21
CA LYS A 108 11.30 4.24 -24.32
C LYS A 108 11.44 5.74 -24.12
N MET A 109 10.44 6.38 -23.53
CA MET A 109 10.47 7.80 -23.17
C MET A 109 11.32 8.09 -21.92
N GLY A 110 11.81 7.06 -21.22
CA GLY A 110 12.61 7.24 -20.01
C GLY A 110 11.81 7.74 -18.80
N LEU A 111 10.48 7.61 -18.80
CA LEU A 111 9.61 8.14 -17.73
C LEU A 111 9.79 7.45 -16.37
N PHE A 112 10.42 6.27 -16.36
CA PHE A 112 10.76 5.55 -15.13
C PHE A 112 12.14 5.93 -14.56
N GLN A 113 12.87 6.86 -15.19
CA GLN A 113 14.13 7.34 -14.64
C GLN A 113 13.87 8.42 -13.57
N PRO A 114 14.29 8.20 -12.32
CA PRO A 114 14.02 9.13 -11.23
C PRO A 114 14.82 10.43 -11.41
N ASN A 115 14.17 11.56 -11.18
CA ASN A 115 14.82 12.86 -11.15
C ASN A 115 15.22 13.20 -9.70
N TYR A 116 16.49 13.05 -9.35
CA TYR A 116 16.98 13.32 -7.99
C TYR A 116 16.77 14.76 -7.53
N TRP A 117 16.77 15.74 -8.44
CA TRP A 117 16.49 17.13 -8.08
C TRP A 117 15.04 17.32 -7.68
N PHE A 118 14.11 16.64 -8.33
CA PHE A 118 12.70 16.65 -7.92
C PHE A 118 12.54 16.13 -6.49
N TYR A 119 13.12 14.96 -6.18
CA TYR A 119 13.04 14.37 -4.84
C TYR A 119 13.76 15.22 -3.79
N ALA A 120 14.93 15.78 -4.10
CA ALA A 120 15.64 16.69 -3.20
C ALA A 120 14.86 17.99 -2.95
N ALA A 121 14.28 18.59 -3.98
CA ALA A 121 13.45 19.78 -3.87
C ALA A 121 12.17 19.50 -3.07
N HIS A 122 11.53 18.35 -3.30
CA HIS A 122 10.34 17.94 -2.55
C HIS A 122 10.67 17.67 -1.07
N LEU A 123 11.82 17.05 -0.78
CA LEU A 123 12.28 16.91 0.61
C LEU A 123 12.56 18.27 1.25
N ALA A 124 13.26 19.17 0.55
CA ALA A 124 13.54 20.51 1.05
C ALA A 124 12.26 21.30 1.30
N HIS A 125 11.30 21.25 0.37
CA HIS A 125 9.97 21.84 0.52
C HIS A 125 9.24 21.29 1.76
N THR A 126 9.25 19.97 1.94
CA THR A 126 8.70 19.32 3.13
C THR A 126 9.37 19.87 4.41
N MET A 127 10.70 19.95 4.45
CA MET A 127 11.44 20.46 5.61
C MET A 127 11.14 21.95 5.88
N LEU A 128 10.96 22.76 4.85
CA LEU A 128 10.57 24.16 4.98
C LEU A 128 9.17 24.31 5.59
N ILE A 129 8.23 23.42 5.27
CA ILE A 129 6.90 23.40 5.90
C ILE A 129 7.00 23.07 7.39
N TYR A 130 7.78 22.05 7.78
CA TYR A 130 8.03 21.73 9.19
C TYR A 130 8.68 22.90 9.94
N LEU A 131 9.66 23.54 9.31
CA LEU A 131 10.30 24.73 9.86
C LEU A 131 9.29 25.86 10.04
N ALA A 132 8.46 26.14 9.02
CA ALA A 132 7.42 27.16 9.11
C ALA A 132 6.42 26.87 10.24
N ALA A 133 6.04 25.61 10.45
CA ALA A 133 5.16 25.22 11.56
C ALA A 133 5.79 25.49 12.94
N TYR A 134 7.09 25.22 13.08
CA TYR A 134 7.84 25.52 14.30
C TYR A 134 7.99 27.03 14.51
N LEU A 135 8.39 27.78 13.48
CA LEU A 135 8.56 29.24 13.55
C LEU A 135 7.23 29.94 13.85
N THR A 136 6.11 29.40 13.37
CA THR A 136 4.76 29.90 13.69
C THR A 136 4.51 29.87 15.19
N VAL A 137 4.86 28.79 15.88
CA VAL A 137 4.74 28.67 17.34
C VAL A 137 5.79 29.53 18.05
N LEU A 138 7.03 29.50 17.58
CA LEU A 138 8.15 30.21 18.21
C LEU A 138 7.92 31.73 18.26
N TYR A 139 7.42 32.32 17.18
CA TYR A 139 7.19 33.77 17.09
C TYR A 139 5.75 34.18 17.33
N GLY A 140 4.78 33.29 17.08
CA GLY A 140 3.36 33.56 17.31
C GLY A 140 2.90 33.33 18.75
N GLY A 141 3.69 32.62 19.55
CA GLY A 141 3.33 32.25 20.92
C GLY A 141 2.36 31.06 20.99
N ASP A 142 1.51 31.03 22.01
CA ASP A 142 0.70 29.86 22.36
C ASP A 142 -0.81 30.06 22.14
N GLY A 143 -1.20 31.07 21.37
CA GLY A 143 -2.60 31.36 21.03
C GLY A 143 -3.25 30.23 20.24
N LEU A 144 -4.57 30.04 20.42
CA LEU A 144 -5.31 28.95 19.74
C LEU A 144 -5.12 28.95 18.22
N MET A 145 -5.20 30.11 17.57
CA MET A 145 -5.02 30.23 16.13
C MET A 145 -3.61 29.83 15.67
N VAL A 146 -2.58 30.12 16.49
CA VAL A 146 -1.19 29.74 16.20
C VAL A 146 -1.04 28.23 16.25
N VAL A 147 -1.63 27.58 17.26
CA VAL A 147 -1.62 26.11 17.37
C VAL A 147 -2.37 25.47 16.21
N LEU A 148 -3.53 25.98 15.82
CA LEU A 148 -4.29 25.46 14.68
C LEU A 148 -3.52 25.63 13.36
N LEU A 149 -2.95 26.80 13.12
CA LEU A 149 -2.15 27.07 11.91
C LEU A 149 -0.90 26.17 11.86
N SER A 150 -0.19 26.03 12.97
CA SER A 150 0.95 25.11 13.07
C SER A 150 0.51 23.65 12.82
N GLY A 151 -0.65 23.25 13.34
CA GLY A 151 -1.23 21.93 13.10
C GLY A 151 -1.52 21.66 11.62
N VAL A 152 -2.07 22.63 10.89
CA VAL A 152 -2.30 22.54 9.44
C VAL A 152 -0.98 22.43 8.67
N LEU A 153 0.03 23.23 9.03
CA LEU A 153 1.34 23.17 8.41
C LEU A 153 2.01 21.80 8.66
N LEU A 154 1.99 21.29 9.89
CA LEU A 154 2.53 19.97 10.21
C LEU A 154 1.80 18.85 9.48
N ALA A 155 0.46 18.91 9.40
CA ALA A 155 -0.33 17.93 8.66
C ALA A 155 0.03 17.95 7.16
N THR A 156 0.20 19.14 6.58
CA THR A 156 0.65 19.32 5.19
C THR A 156 2.06 18.75 5.00
N GLY A 157 2.99 19.04 5.90
CA GLY A 157 4.33 18.46 5.90
C GLY A 157 4.34 16.94 5.98
N GLN A 158 3.49 16.35 6.83
CA GLN A 158 3.33 14.89 6.92
C GLN A 158 2.72 14.26 5.67
N GLN A 159 1.87 14.98 4.94
CA GLN A 159 1.34 14.53 3.66
C GLN A 159 2.40 14.55 2.57
N GLN A 160 3.18 15.64 2.47
CA GLN A 160 4.32 15.70 1.53
C GLN A 160 5.36 14.62 1.83
N ALA A 161 5.69 14.41 3.12
CA ALA A 161 6.53 13.30 3.56
C ALA A 161 5.95 11.93 3.18
N GLY A 162 4.61 11.78 3.18
CA GLY A 162 3.91 10.58 2.77
C GLY A 162 4.10 10.22 1.29
N TRP A 163 4.09 11.22 0.40
CA TRP A 163 4.36 11.01 -1.03
C TRP A 163 5.81 10.59 -1.29
N LEU A 164 6.76 11.26 -0.64
CA LEU A 164 8.17 10.85 -0.68
C LEU A 164 8.37 9.42 -0.16
N GLN A 165 7.77 9.12 1.00
CA GLN A 165 7.75 7.79 1.60
C GLN A 165 7.22 6.74 0.63
N HIS A 166 6.11 7.02 -0.07
CA HIS A 166 5.47 6.06 -0.95
C HIS A 166 6.44 5.60 -2.04
N ASP A 167 7.14 6.55 -2.68
CA ASP A 167 8.08 6.26 -3.75
C ASP A 167 9.35 5.54 -3.26
N PHE A 168 9.91 5.95 -2.12
CA PHE A 168 11.00 5.22 -1.46
C PHE A 168 10.56 3.82 -1.01
N GLY A 169 9.30 3.69 -0.60
CA GLY A 169 8.67 2.45 -0.18
C GLY A 169 8.50 1.44 -1.31
N HIS A 170 8.27 1.93 -2.53
CA HIS A 170 8.24 1.14 -3.77
C HIS A 170 9.61 0.91 -4.39
N LEU A 171 10.70 1.36 -3.74
CA LEU A 171 12.06 1.15 -4.22
C LEU A 171 12.28 1.73 -5.64
N SER A 172 11.69 2.89 -5.91
CA SER A 172 11.58 3.48 -7.25
C SER A 172 12.51 4.67 -7.50
N VAL A 173 13.31 5.09 -6.51
CA VAL A 173 14.12 6.32 -6.57
C VAL A 173 15.61 6.01 -6.69
N PHE A 174 16.18 5.20 -5.82
CA PHE A 174 17.60 4.89 -5.80
C PHE A 174 17.89 3.50 -6.37
N LYS A 175 19.04 3.37 -7.04
CA LYS A 175 19.54 2.07 -7.52
C LYS A 175 19.96 1.12 -6.41
N THR A 176 20.18 1.63 -5.19
CA THR A 176 20.68 0.85 -4.06
C THR A 176 19.62 0.67 -2.99
N MET A 177 19.37 -0.58 -2.61
CA MET A 177 18.38 -0.95 -1.60
C MET A 177 18.59 -0.27 -0.24
N TRP A 178 19.85 -0.01 0.14
CA TRP A 178 20.11 0.62 1.44
C TRP A 178 19.67 2.09 1.46
N MET A 179 19.80 2.82 0.34
CA MET A 179 19.32 4.20 0.22
C MET A 179 17.80 4.25 0.26
N GLU A 180 17.12 3.35 -0.46
CA GLU A 180 15.67 3.26 -0.42
C GLU A 180 15.14 2.99 0.98
N ASN A 181 15.72 1.98 1.65
CA ASN A 181 15.32 1.63 3.01
C ASN A 181 15.58 2.77 3.99
N LEU A 182 16.72 3.47 3.87
CA LEU A 182 17.05 4.59 4.74
C LEU A 182 16.08 5.75 4.54
N TRP A 183 15.86 6.18 3.30
CA TRP A 183 15.00 7.33 3.01
C TRP A 183 13.52 7.03 3.27
N HIS A 184 13.09 5.78 3.08
CA HIS A 184 11.80 5.33 3.56
C HIS A 184 11.71 5.43 5.08
N LEU A 185 12.67 4.90 5.85
CA LEU A 185 12.70 5.01 7.32
C LEU A 185 12.71 6.47 7.81
N VAL A 186 13.44 7.35 7.14
CA VAL A 186 13.47 8.78 7.46
C VAL A 186 12.09 9.41 7.22
N THR A 187 11.50 9.21 6.03
CA THR A 187 10.25 9.89 5.66
C THR A 187 9.03 9.37 6.42
N ILE A 188 8.91 8.07 6.66
CA ILE A 188 7.79 7.50 7.43
C ILE A 188 8.04 7.49 8.94
N GLY A 189 9.26 7.17 9.35
CA GLY A 189 9.60 7.00 10.75
C GLY A 189 9.88 8.33 11.42
N LEU A 190 10.94 9.02 10.99
CA LEU A 190 11.36 10.28 11.62
C LEU A 190 10.33 11.40 11.43
N LEU A 191 9.74 11.55 10.22
CA LEU A 191 8.84 12.69 9.95
C LEU A 191 7.37 12.43 10.33
N LYS A 192 6.94 11.16 10.30
CA LYS A 192 5.54 10.79 10.56
C LYS A 192 5.34 9.93 11.81
N GLY A 193 6.38 9.35 12.40
CA GLY A 193 6.25 8.46 13.56
C GLY A 193 5.59 7.12 13.23
N ALA A 194 5.77 6.60 12.01
CA ALA A 194 5.14 5.38 11.50
C ALA A 194 6.17 4.32 11.05
N SER A 195 5.73 3.07 10.84
CA SER A 195 6.61 1.95 10.46
C SER A 195 6.65 1.71 8.95
N SER A 196 7.85 1.83 8.37
CA SER A 196 8.16 1.46 6.97
C SER A 196 7.82 0.00 6.66
N GLY A 197 7.95 -0.86 7.68
CA GLY A 197 7.66 -2.27 7.62
C GLY A 197 6.20 -2.57 7.58
N LEU A 198 5.43 -1.97 8.49
CA LEU A 198 3.98 -2.11 8.50
C LEU A 198 3.40 -1.61 7.17
N TRP A 199 3.85 -0.43 6.72
CA TRP A 199 3.43 0.12 5.45
C TRP A 199 3.72 -0.83 4.30
N ARG A 200 4.94 -1.36 4.15
CA ARG A 200 5.25 -2.33 3.08
C ARG A 200 4.43 -3.60 3.18
N ASP A 201 4.28 -4.17 4.37
CA ASP A 201 3.52 -5.39 4.59
C ASP A 201 2.05 -5.21 4.18
N PHE A 202 1.45 -4.04 4.42
CA PHE A 202 0.09 -3.72 4.00
C PHE A 202 0.02 -3.39 2.50
N HIS A 203 0.80 -2.41 2.09
CA HIS A 203 0.80 -1.84 0.75
C HIS A 203 1.12 -2.85 -0.35
N TYR A 204 2.08 -3.76 -0.11
CA TYR A 204 2.38 -4.82 -1.08
C TYR A 204 1.27 -5.84 -1.20
N ARG A 205 0.53 -6.13 -0.12
CA ARG A 205 -0.63 -7.03 -0.19
C ARG A 205 -1.79 -6.36 -0.91
N HIS A 206 -2.03 -5.08 -0.62
CA HIS A 206 -3.02 -4.27 -1.31
C HIS A 206 -2.77 -4.27 -2.82
N HIS A 207 -1.56 -3.91 -3.26
CA HIS A 207 -1.23 -3.95 -4.70
C HIS A 207 -1.10 -5.36 -5.27
N ALA A 208 -0.94 -6.39 -4.46
CA ALA A 208 -0.95 -7.77 -4.95
C ALA A 208 -2.36 -8.20 -5.36
N LYS A 209 -3.39 -7.90 -4.56
CA LYS A 209 -4.79 -8.26 -4.85
C LYS A 209 -5.73 -7.21 -4.26
N THR A 210 -5.95 -6.13 -4.99
CA THR A 210 -6.74 -5.00 -4.52
C THR A 210 -8.24 -5.31 -4.49
N ASN A 211 -8.95 -4.82 -3.48
CA ASN A 211 -10.39 -4.97 -3.30
C ASN A 211 -10.89 -6.43 -3.24
N VAL A 212 -9.99 -7.38 -2.96
CA VAL A 212 -10.32 -8.79 -2.77
C VAL A 212 -10.42 -9.10 -1.29
N ILE A 213 -11.61 -9.52 -0.86
CA ILE A 213 -11.91 -9.93 0.52
C ILE A 213 -10.87 -10.96 0.99
N GLU A 214 -10.38 -10.82 2.23
CA GLU A 214 -9.32 -11.62 2.87
C GLU A 214 -7.89 -11.46 2.33
N LYS A 215 -7.70 -10.84 1.15
CA LYS A 215 -6.38 -10.63 0.55
C LYS A 215 -5.89 -9.19 0.69
N ASP A 216 -6.77 -8.21 0.48
CA ASP A 216 -6.45 -6.80 0.60
C ASP A 216 -6.60 -6.30 2.05
N PRO A 217 -5.52 -5.88 2.72
CA PRO A 217 -5.60 -5.36 4.07
C PRO A 217 -6.29 -4.00 4.19
N ASP A 218 -6.40 -3.23 3.10
CA ASP A 218 -6.91 -1.85 3.16
C ASP A 218 -8.45 -1.79 3.24
N ILE A 219 -9.12 -2.89 2.92
CA ILE A 219 -10.57 -3.09 3.11
C ILE A 219 -10.88 -3.95 4.35
N LEU A 220 -9.86 -4.51 5.01
CA LEU A 220 -10.01 -5.37 6.18
C LEU A 220 -10.08 -4.53 7.47
N GLU A 221 -11.13 -3.74 7.55
CA GLU A 221 -11.53 -2.95 8.72
C GLU A 221 -12.54 -3.61 9.71
N PRO A 222 -12.87 -4.93 9.68
CA PRO A 222 -13.75 -5.50 10.71
C PRO A 222 -13.14 -5.44 12.13
N PRO A 223 -13.94 -5.12 13.16
CA PRO A 223 -15.40 -4.95 13.14
C PRO A 223 -15.87 -3.51 12.92
N LEU A 224 -14.98 -2.53 12.70
CA LEU A 224 -15.36 -1.10 12.69
C LEU A 224 -16.19 -0.73 11.46
N PHE A 225 -15.81 -1.25 10.29
CA PHE A 225 -16.46 -0.98 9.02
C PHE A 225 -16.73 -2.26 8.24
N VAL A 226 -17.76 -2.20 7.40
CA VAL A 226 -18.09 -3.23 6.41
C VAL A 226 -18.24 -2.53 5.06
N ILE A 227 -17.44 -2.96 4.08
CA ILE A 227 -17.28 -2.27 2.79
C ILE A 227 -17.86 -3.15 1.67
N GLY A 228 -18.45 -2.51 0.66
CA GLY A 228 -19.09 -3.16 -0.48
C GLY A 228 -20.37 -3.92 -0.09
N ASP A 229 -20.85 -4.75 -1.02
CA ASP A 229 -22.15 -5.42 -0.86
C ASP A 229 -22.04 -6.76 -0.11
N ILE A 230 -20.86 -7.40 -0.13
CA ILE A 230 -20.66 -8.75 0.41
C ILE A 230 -20.39 -8.71 1.92
N MET A 231 -19.46 -7.88 2.39
CA MET A 231 -19.04 -7.85 3.80
C MET A 231 -20.19 -7.57 4.79
N PRO A 232 -21.10 -6.59 4.54
CA PRO A 232 -22.21 -6.32 5.45
C PRO A 232 -23.13 -7.53 5.63
N VAL A 233 -23.38 -8.27 4.55
CA VAL A 233 -24.24 -9.47 4.56
C VAL A 233 -23.57 -10.61 5.32
N GLU A 234 -22.26 -10.82 5.10
CA GLU A 234 -21.50 -11.85 5.82
C GLU A 234 -21.41 -11.54 7.31
N GLU A 235 -21.20 -10.28 7.68
CA GLU A 235 -21.14 -9.86 9.08
C GLU A 235 -22.51 -9.99 9.77
N ALA A 236 -23.61 -9.64 9.09
CA ALA A 236 -24.96 -9.81 9.60
C ALA A 236 -25.29 -11.30 9.91
N LYS A 237 -24.75 -12.24 9.13
CA LYS A 237 -24.94 -13.69 9.36
C LYS A 237 -24.23 -14.21 10.61
N LYS A 238 -23.22 -13.53 11.15
CA LYS A 238 -22.42 -14.01 12.29
C LYS A 238 -23.14 -13.92 13.65
N SER A 239 -24.38 -13.42 13.71
CA SER A 239 -25.29 -13.42 14.88
C SER A 239 -24.74 -12.80 16.18
N LYS A 240 -23.60 -12.10 16.14
CA LYS A 240 -23.08 -11.34 17.28
C LYS A 240 -23.68 -9.93 17.26
N LYS A 241 -23.74 -9.27 18.43
CA LYS A 241 -24.09 -7.84 18.49
C LYS A 241 -23.05 -7.08 17.65
N THR A 242 -23.41 -6.77 16.41
CA THR A 242 -22.60 -6.01 15.48
C THR A 242 -22.72 -4.52 15.76
N LEU A 243 -21.77 -3.73 15.25
CA LEU A 243 -21.90 -2.28 15.24
C LEU A 243 -23.11 -1.86 14.38
N PRO A 244 -23.69 -0.66 14.61
CA PRO A 244 -24.81 -0.18 13.83
C PRO A 244 -24.34 0.28 12.44
N TYR A 245 -23.99 -0.68 11.57
CA TYR A 245 -23.38 -0.42 10.27
C TYR A 245 -24.25 0.42 9.33
N ASN A 246 -25.57 0.46 9.54
CA ASN A 246 -26.47 1.37 8.83
C ASN A 246 -26.15 2.85 9.10
N PHE A 247 -25.50 3.16 10.22
CA PHE A 247 -25.00 4.50 10.57
C PHE A 247 -23.49 4.65 10.36
N GLN A 248 -22.81 3.71 9.69
CA GLN A 248 -21.35 3.76 9.53
C GLN A 248 -20.86 5.04 8.86
N HIS A 249 -21.62 5.59 7.92
CA HIS A 249 -21.32 6.88 7.30
C HIS A 249 -21.21 8.05 8.30
N LEU A 250 -21.90 7.99 9.45
CA LEU A 250 -21.86 9.05 10.48
C LEU A 250 -20.61 8.92 11.36
N TYR A 251 -20.28 7.71 11.78
CA TYR A 251 -19.13 7.48 12.67
C TYR A 251 -17.83 7.22 11.91
N TYR A 252 -17.87 6.99 10.59
CA TYR A 252 -16.69 6.79 9.75
C TYR A 252 -15.73 7.97 9.89
N ILE A 253 -16.22 9.18 9.63
CA ILE A 253 -15.39 10.40 9.74
C ILE A 253 -14.83 10.53 11.15
N VAL A 254 -15.65 10.31 12.18
CA VAL A 254 -15.23 10.46 13.59
C VAL A 254 -14.18 9.44 13.99
N ILE A 255 -14.36 8.16 13.63
CA ILE A 255 -13.38 7.12 13.92
C ILE A 255 -12.07 7.44 13.21
N TRP A 256 -12.10 7.81 11.92
CA TRP A 256 -10.91 8.18 11.15
C TRP A 256 -10.22 9.48 11.61
N LEU A 257 -10.91 10.37 12.34
CA LEU A 257 -10.26 11.50 13.03
C LEU A 257 -9.30 11.03 14.15
N PHE A 258 -9.56 9.86 14.72
CA PHE A 258 -8.83 9.31 15.86
C PHE A 258 -8.23 7.93 15.60
N VAL A 259 -8.17 7.48 14.33
CA VAL A 259 -7.87 6.08 14.01
C VAL A 259 -6.51 5.67 14.62
N PRO A 260 -6.41 4.45 15.18
CA PRO A 260 -5.27 3.99 15.97
C PRO A 260 -4.11 3.54 15.09
N TYR A 261 -3.85 4.20 13.96
CA TYR A 261 -2.76 3.83 13.05
C TYR A 261 -1.41 3.81 13.79
N HIS A 262 -1.24 4.67 14.80
CA HIS A 262 0.02 4.76 15.56
C HIS A 262 0.16 3.73 16.68
N SER A 263 -0.93 3.30 17.32
CA SER A 263 -0.82 2.27 18.38
C SER A 263 -0.55 0.88 17.79
N SER A 264 -1.09 0.60 16.59
CA SER A 264 -0.80 -0.62 15.84
C SER A 264 0.64 -0.64 15.31
N VAL A 265 1.20 0.51 14.91
CA VAL A 265 2.60 0.65 14.45
C VAL A 265 3.61 0.14 15.48
N PHE A 266 3.52 0.59 16.74
CA PHE A 266 4.48 0.19 17.78
C PHE A 266 4.33 -1.27 18.15
N LEU A 267 3.09 -1.73 18.35
CA LEU A 267 2.82 -3.13 18.68
C LEU A 267 3.27 -4.07 17.56
N PHE A 268 3.00 -3.73 16.30
CA PHE A 268 3.47 -4.47 15.15
C PHE A 268 5.01 -4.53 15.12
N SER A 269 5.67 -3.37 15.22
CA SER A 269 7.12 -3.28 15.10
C SER A 269 7.83 -4.05 16.21
N ILE A 270 7.35 -3.97 17.46
CA ILE A 270 7.90 -4.71 18.60
C ILE A 270 7.67 -6.22 18.42
N ARG A 271 6.44 -6.65 18.11
CA ARG A 271 6.13 -8.09 17.92
C ARG A 271 6.92 -8.73 16.79
N ARG A 272 7.25 -7.95 15.76
CA ARG A 272 8.02 -8.39 14.59
C ARG A 272 9.53 -8.11 14.74
N GLN A 273 9.98 -7.65 15.91
CA GLN A 273 11.38 -7.32 16.23
C GLN A 273 12.01 -6.33 15.24
N ARG A 274 11.22 -5.40 14.70
CA ARG A 274 11.67 -4.35 13.77
C ARG A 274 12.19 -3.15 14.54
N TRP A 275 13.35 -3.30 15.19
CA TRP A 275 13.89 -2.29 16.08
C TRP A 275 14.27 -0.98 15.37
N GLN A 276 14.63 -1.04 14.09
CA GLN A 276 14.86 0.16 13.27
C GLN A 276 13.58 0.98 13.11
N ASP A 277 12.46 0.33 12.77
CA ASP A 277 11.15 0.99 12.69
C ASP A 277 10.75 1.60 14.03
N VAL A 278 10.98 0.91 15.15
CA VAL A 278 10.74 1.46 16.50
C VAL A 278 11.60 2.69 16.75
N ALA A 279 12.91 2.62 16.51
CA ALA A 279 13.84 3.71 16.78
C ALA A 279 13.51 4.96 15.96
N PHE A 280 13.24 4.81 14.66
CA PHE A 280 12.85 5.93 13.79
C PHE A 280 11.44 6.45 14.10
N SER A 281 10.49 5.59 14.47
CA SER A 281 9.17 6.07 14.89
C SER A 281 9.25 6.86 16.20
N MET A 282 10.10 6.44 17.14
CA MET A 282 10.34 7.15 18.39
C MET A 282 11.10 8.45 18.20
N SER A 283 11.97 8.56 17.19
CA SER A 283 12.71 9.79 16.92
C SER A 283 11.78 10.94 16.48
N PHE A 284 10.64 10.66 15.84
CA PHE A 284 9.60 11.66 15.62
C PHE A 284 9.19 12.34 16.94
N TYR A 285 8.89 11.55 17.98
CA TYR A 285 8.48 12.09 19.29
C TYR A 285 9.64 12.77 20.02
N ALA A 286 10.85 12.23 19.88
CA ALA A 286 12.08 12.81 20.44
C ALA A 286 12.44 14.17 19.81
N VAL A 287 11.97 14.46 18.59
CA VAL A 287 12.11 15.77 17.94
C VAL A 287 10.90 16.66 18.22
N PHE A 288 9.69 16.12 18.08
CA PHE A 288 8.45 16.87 18.26
C PHE A 288 8.30 17.44 19.67
N LEU A 289 8.53 16.64 20.71
CA LEU A 289 8.31 17.10 22.09
C LEU A 289 9.25 18.24 22.49
N PRO A 290 10.58 18.17 22.28
CA PRO A 290 11.47 19.29 22.61
C PRO A 290 11.21 20.56 21.79
N LEU A 291 10.68 20.43 20.57
CA LEU A 291 10.38 21.60 19.71
C LEU A 291 9.11 22.35 20.09
N PHE A 292 8.11 21.70 20.69
CA PHE A 292 6.81 22.33 20.93
C PHE A 292 6.45 22.42 22.42
N LEU A 293 6.91 21.49 23.25
CA LEU A 293 6.57 21.45 24.68
C LEU A 293 7.05 22.71 25.45
N PRO A 294 8.27 23.23 25.25
CA PRO A 294 8.70 24.44 25.95
C PRO A 294 7.89 25.70 25.61
N GLN A 295 7.37 25.79 24.38
CA GLN A 295 6.69 26.97 23.86
C GLN A 295 5.19 26.95 24.17
N LEU A 296 4.57 25.77 24.12
CA LEU A 296 3.12 25.61 24.23
C LEU A 296 2.66 25.06 25.59
N GLY A 297 3.56 24.42 26.34
CA GLY A 297 3.19 23.61 27.51
C GLY A 297 2.45 22.32 27.13
N LEU A 298 2.20 21.46 28.11
CA LEU A 298 1.72 20.10 27.88
C LEU A 298 0.36 20.04 27.15
N SER A 299 -0.62 20.82 27.62
CA SER A 299 -2.00 20.77 27.10
C SER A 299 -2.08 21.16 25.63
N LYS A 300 -1.41 22.26 25.24
CA LYS A 300 -1.42 22.77 23.87
C LYS A 300 -0.53 21.95 22.94
N THR A 301 0.55 21.35 23.41
CA THR A 301 1.33 20.38 22.63
C THR A 301 0.53 19.12 22.31
N ILE A 302 -0.25 18.61 23.28
CA ILE A 302 -1.18 17.51 23.03
C ILE A 302 -2.25 17.93 22.00
N MET A 303 -2.81 19.13 22.15
CA MET A 303 -3.77 19.67 21.19
C MET A 303 -3.17 19.79 19.78
N LEU A 304 -1.96 20.32 19.64
CA LEU A 304 -1.25 20.41 18.37
C LEU A 304 -1.08 19.03 17.72
N TYR A 305 -0.65 18.04 18.50
CA TYR A 305 -0.50 16.67 18.03
C TYR A 305 -1.83 16.08 17.54
N ILE A 306 -2.91 16.25 18.31
CA ILE A 306 -4.25 15.77 17.94
C ILE A 306 -4.74 16.44 16.66
N VAL A 307 -4.61 17.77 16.54
CA VAL A 307 -5.02 18.51 15.34
C VAL A 307 -4.23 18.04 14.12
N MET A 308 -2.90 17.94 14.24
CA MET A 308 -2.05 17.43 13.17
C MET A 308 -2.49 16.03 12.72
N ARG A 309 -2.72 15.10 13.66
CA ARG A 309 -3.12 13.71 13.35
C ARG A 309 -4.52 13.62 12.75
N ALA A 310 -5.47 14.38 13.27
CA ALA A 310 -6.82 14.41 12.75
C ALA A 310 -6.83 14.90 11.30
N LEU A 311 -6.15 16.01 11.00
CA LEU A 311 -6.05 16.55 9.65
C LEU A 311 -5.32 15.59 8.70
N GLU A 312 -4.20 15.02 9.15
CA GLU A 312 -3.42 14.07 8.35
C GLU A 312 -4.21 12.80 8.02
N SER A 313 -4.92 12.23 8.99
CA SER A 313 -5.73 11.03 8.80
C SER A 313 -6.91 11.27 7.86
N GLN A 314 -7.57 12.42 7.97
CA GLN A 314 -8.63 12.79 7.04
C GLN A 314 -8.07 12.98 5.63
N TRP A 315 -6.98 13.72 5.46
CA TRP A 315 -6.38 13.88 4.14
C TRP A 315 -6.02 12.52 3.53
N TYR A 316 -5.35 11.65 4.29
CA TYR A 316 -5.02 10.29 3.82
C TYR A 316 -6.27 9.55 3.34
N CYS A 317 -7.31 9.48 4.18
CA CYS A 317 -8.57 8.82 3.85
C CYS A 317 -9.21 9.37 2.55
N TRP A 318 -9.19 10.68 2.35
CA TRP A 318 -9.79 11.29 1.16
C TRP A 318 -9.00 11.01 -0.11
N VAL A 319 -7.68 10.88 -0.02
CA VAL A 319 -6.84 10.65 -1.20
C VAL A 319 -6.69 9.17 -1.53
N THR A 320 -6.46 8.32 -0.53
CA THR A 320 -6.20 6.89 -0.75
C THR A 320 -7.48 6.08 -0.64
N GLN A 321 -8.21 6.21 0.46
CA GLN A 321 -9.33 5.31 0.71
C GLN A 321 -10.54 5.58 -0.21
N MET A 322 -10.83 6.84 -0.56
CA MET A 322 -11.93 7.13 -1.50
C MET A 322 -11.69 6.64 -2.92
N THR A 323 -10.43 6.51 -3.36
CA THR A 323 -10.11 5.93 -4.67
C THR A 323 -10.23 4.41 -4.69
N HIS A 324 -10.26 3.74 -3.53
CA HIS A 324 -10.30 2.28 -3.42
C HIS A 324 -11.66 1.73 -2.94
N MET A 325 -12.25 2.30 -1.88
CA MET A 325 -13.50 1.80 -1.27
C MET A 325 -14.77 2.15 -2.05
N GLY A 326 -14.71 3.10 -2.99
CA GLY A 326 -15.83 3.43 -3.87
C GLY A 326 -16.04 2.44 -5.02
N LEU A 327 -15.20 1.41 -5.11
CA LEU A 327 -15.18 0.43 -6.19
C LEU A 327 -15.79 -0.90 -5.73
N GLU A 328 -16.01 -1.80 -6.68
CA GLU A 328 -16.51 -3.14 -6.37
C GLU A 328 -15.51 -3.89 -5.46
N VAL A 329 -15.95 -4.21 -4.24
CA VAL A 329 -15.25 -5.07 -3.30
C VAL A 329 -15.86 -6.46 -3.35
N GLY A 330 -15.04 -7.46 -3.66
CA GLY A 330 -15.52 -8.77 -4.05
C GLY A 330 -14.65 -9.93 -3.58
N ARG A 331 -15.13 -11.14 -3.86
CA ARG A 331 -14.28 -12.34 -3.83
C ARG A 331 -13.41 -12.37 -5.08
N GLU A 332 -12.34 -13.14 -5.03
CA GLU A 332 -11.41 -13.32 -6.15
C GLU A 332 -12.15 -13.75 -7.44
N LYS A 333 -11.98 -12.96 -8.50
CA LYS A 333 -12.52 -13.24 -9.84
C LYS A 333 -11.46 -13.77 -10.81
N ASN A 334 -10.20 -13.87 -10.38
CA ASN A 334 -9.04 -14.23 -11.21
C ASN A 334 -8.85 -13.29 -12.41
N GLU A 335 -9.20 -12.02 -12.23
CA GLU A 335 -8.95 -10.95 -13.20
C GLU A 335 -7.45 -10.69 -13.34
N SER A 336 -7.06 -10.11 -14.47
CA SER A 336 -5.66 -9.74 -14.68
C SER A 336 -5.23 -8.70 -13.64
N TRP A 337 -3.98 -8.79 -13.18
CA TRP A 337 -3.45 -7.87 -12.17
C TRP A 337 -3.69 -6.41 -12.53
N MET A 338 -3.48 -6.07 -13.80
CA MET A 338 -3.66 -4.73 -14.33
C MET A 338 -5.11 -4.24 -14.23
N VAL A 339 -6.10 -5.09 -14.54
CA VAL A 339 -7.52 -4.74 -14.40
C VAL A 339 -7.84 -4.41 -12.96
N MET A 340 -7.37 -5.24 -12.02
CA MET A 340 -7.52 -4.97 -10.58
C MET A 340 -6.83 -3.66 -10.17
N GLN A 341 -5.71 -3.27 -10.81
CA GLN A 341 -5.01 -2.01 -10.52
C GLN A 341 -5.66 -0.77 -11.15
N VAL A 342 -6.20 -0.84 -12.38
CA VAL A 342 -6.55 0.33 -13.20
C VAL A 342 -8.04 0.59 -13.36
N PHE A 343 -8.92 -0.40 -13.22
CA PHE A 343 -10.34 -0.11 -13.04
C PHE A 343 -10.61 0.76 -11.81
N MET A 344 -9.62 0.91 -10.94
CA MET A 344 -9.63 1.81 -9.81
C MET A 344 -9.65 3.30 -10.14
N LEU A 345 -9.04 3.73 -11.25
CA LEU A 345 -8.98 5.14 -11.64
C LEU A 345 -10.15 5.55 -12.56
N TYR A 346 -10.65 4.62 -13.39
CA TYR A 346 -11.59 4.94 -14.47
C TYR A 346 -13.06 5.04 -14.02
N LEU A 347 -13.48 4.20 -13.05
CA LEU A 347 -14.87 4.22 -12.54
C LEU A 347 -15.17 5.49 -11.73
N HIS A 348 -14.18 6.05 -11.01
CA HIS A 348 -14.35 7.28 -10.25
C HIS A 348 -14.64 8.48 -11.17
N TYR A 349 -13.90 8.62 -12.28
CA TYR A 349 -14.15 9.70 -13.24
C TYR A 349 -15.51 9.56 -13.93
N ARG A 350 -15.93 8.35 -14.32
CA ARG A 350 -17.26 8.14 -14.91
C ARG A 350 -18.39 8.37 -13.92
N LEU A 351 -18.30 7.86 -12.69
CA LEU A 351 -19.36 8.01 -11.70
C LEU A 351 -19.50 9.46 -11.22
N VAL A 352 -18.39 10.16 -10.96
CA VAL A 352 -18.43 11.58 -10.56
C VAL A 352 -18.96 12.46 -11.69
N ILE A 353 -18.56 12.20 -12.95
CA ILE A 353 -19.05 12.97 -14.11
C ILE A 353 -20.51 12.62 -14.43
N ASP A 354 -20.90 11.35 -14.48
CA ASP A 354 -22.29 10.95 -14.75
C ASP A 354 -23.24 11.43 -13.65
N GLN A 355 -22.81 11.42 -12.38
CA GLN A 355 -23.62 11.88 -11.26
C GLN A 355 -23.69 13.41 -11.22
N ALA A 356 -22.62 14.13 -11.58
CA ALA A 356 -22.68 15.57 -11.80
C ALA A 356 -23.58 15.94 -12.99
N CYS A 357 -23.54 15.19 -14.09
CA CYS A 357 -24.38 15.42 -15.27
C CYS A 357 -25.87 15.10 -15.02
N ARG A 358 -26.19 14.11 -14.18
CA ARG A 358 -27.58 13.78 -13.79
C ARG A 358 -28.20 14.73 -12.76
N THR A 359 -27.38 15.54 -12.09
CA THR A 359 -27.86 16.55 -11.14
C THR A 359 -28.03 17.93 -11.80
N LEU A 360 -27.57 18.08 -13.05
CA LEU A 360 -27.63 19.30 -13.86
C LEU A 360 -28.63 19.22 -15.03
N LEU A 361 -29.43 18.15 -15.09
CA LEU A 361 -30.62 17.97 -15.92
C LEU A 361 -31.79 17.62 -15.01
#